data_AF-A0ABD1IBK7-F1
#
_entry.id   AF-A0ABD1IBK7-F1
#
_cell.length_a   1.000
_cell.length_b   1.000
_cell.length_c   1.000
_cell.angle_alpha   90.00
_cell.angle_beta   90.00
_cell.angle_gamma   90.00
#
_symmetry.space_group_name_H-M   'P 1'
#
loop_
_entity.id
_entity.type
_entity.pdbx_description
1 polymer ?
#
loop_
_entity_poly.entity_id
_entity_poly.type
_entity_poly.pdbx_seq_one_letter_code
_entity_poly.pdbx_strand_id
1 'polypeptide(L)'
;MASSIIPIAALFLSLCSAAAAESIAKPPFPASSESIAEPPFPSFDSPAPAPTYASAPESYDDITEPIDDPFFPVSGESIAEPPFPAFDSPAPAPAYDDVKLLTAGAPEGYNIIDVGGMDNRYLTAHMSAAANKVELFVATEVDTRLRDPATAGSARECLELCKEVYESAAVAMTTGVQSISSGDFIKANFDVSAFHTDIDTCSDECSIAGFEKFEKWAKDVADDCLDRISQHYNPLH
;
A
#
# COMPACT_ATOMS: atom_id res chain seq x y z
N MET A 1 57.84 3.49 23.30
CA MET A 1 57.11 3.94 22.10
C MET A 1 55.67 4.16 22.56
N ALA A 2 55.25 5.42 22.64
CA ALA A 2 54.00 5.81 23.28
C ALA A 2 52.82 5.69 22.30
N SER A 3 51.80 4.91 22.68
CA SER A 3 50.51 4.84 21.98
C SER A 3 49.69 6.09 22.28
N SER A 4 49.37 6.86 21.24
CA SER A 4 48.48 8.00 21.30
C SER A 4 47.09 7.57 20.83
N ILE A 5 46.16 7.43 21.79
CA ILE A 5 44.74 7.20 21.56
C ILE A 5 44.05 8.56 21.58
N ILE A 6 43.47 8.98 20.45
CA ILE A 6 42.69 10.22 20.35
C ILE A 6 41.19 9.84 20.40
N PRO A 7 40.41 10.31 21.38
CA PRO A 7 38.96 10.18 21.35
C PRO A 7 38.35 11.31 20.52
N ILE A 8 37.67 10.96 19.42
CA ILE A 8 36.82 11.88 18.66
C ILE A 8 35.45 11.88 19.33
N ALA A 9 35.28 12.79 20.30
CA ALA A 9 34.00 13.25 20.76
C ALA A 9 33.86 14.72 20.34
N ALA A 10 32.63 15.12 20.00
CA ALA A 10 32.18 16.46 19.64
C ALA A 10 32.41 16.89 18.19
N LEU A 11 31.43 16.61 17.34
CA LEU A 11 30.96 17.55 16.31
C LEU A 11 29.43 17.35 16.12
N PHE A 12 28.69 17.59 17.20
CA PHE A 12 27.29 18.02 17.12
C PHE A 12 27.29 19.52 17.37
N LEU A 13 26.96 20.30 16.35
CA LEU A 13 26.21 21.56 16.40
C LEU A 13 26.39 22.30 15.08
N SER A 14 25.30 22.93 14.65
CA SER A 14 25.22 23.91 13.56
C SER A 14 24.93 23.33 12.18
N LEU A 15 23.65 23.27 11.83
CA LEU A 15 23.10 24.10 10.74
C LEU A 15 21.56 24.06 10.80
N CYS A 16 20.96 24.90 11.65
CA CYS A 16 19.64 25.46 11.40
C CYS A 16 19.85 26.84 10.76
N SER A 17 19.41 27.04 9.52
CA SER A 17 18.83 28.29 9.01
C SER A 17 18.76 28.21 7.48
N ALA A 18 17.55 28.22 6.94
CA ALA A 18 17.10 29.24 5.98
C ALA A 18 15.70 28.86 5.49
N ALA A 19 14.69 29.35 6.21
CA ALA A 19 13.39 29.59 5.63
C ALA A 19 13.53 30.74 4.62
N ALA A 20 13.29 30.47 3.35
CA ALA A 20 13.04 31.49 2.34
C ALA A 20 11.58 31.36 1.92
N ALA A 21 10.78 32.30 2.40
CA ALA A 21 9.44 32.53 1.91
C ALA A 21 9.54 33.11 0.49
N GLU A 22 9.00 32.41 -0.50
CA GLU A 22 8.71 33.02 -1.80
C GLU A 22 7.21 33.32 -1.93
N SER A 23 7.00 34.58 -2.24
CA SER A 23 5.77 35.32 -2.34
C SER A 23 5.02 34.95 -3.62
N ILE A 24 3.72 34.64 -3.43
CA ILE A 24 2.58 35.08 -4.23
C ILE A 24 2.94 35.89 -5.49
N ALA A 25 2.74 35.27 -6.66
CA ALA A 25 2.39 35.96 -7.89
C ALA A 25 1.54 35.03 -8.77
N LYS A 26 0.22 35.24 -8.75
CA LYS A 26 -0.74 34.70 -9.71
C LYS A 26 -0.80 35.65 -10.91
N PRO A 27 -0.55 35.19 -12.15
CA PRO A 27 -1.02 35.89 -13.33
C PRO A 27 -2.24 35.17 -13.95
N PRO A 28 -2.99 35.88 -14.80
CA PRO A 28 -4.40 35.66 -15.03
C PRO A 28 -4.66 34.60 -16.10
N PHE A 29 -5.71 33.80 -15.90
CA PHE A 29 -6.31 33.00 -16.95
C PHE A 29 -6.85 33.91 -18.06
N PRO A 30 -6.46 33.73 -19.33
CA PRO A 30 -7.30 34.16 -20.43
C PRO A 30 -8.44 33.15 -20.61
N ALA A 31 -9.66 33.63 -20.42
CA ALA A 31 -10.86 32.97 -20.89
C ALA A 31 -10.76 32.80 -22.41
N SER A 32 -10.88 31.57 -22.89
CA SER A 32 -11.22 31.29 -24.28
C SER A 32 -12.21 30.13 -24.27
N SER A 33 -13.47 30.54 -24.29
CA SER A 33 -14.61 29.71 -24.63
C SER A 33 -14.56 29.43 -26.14
N GLU A 34 -14.04 28.28 -26.53
CA GLU A 34 -14.35 27.72 -27.84
C GLU A 34 -15.51 26.74 -27.71
N SER A 35 -16.62 27.22 -28.24
CA SER A 35 -17.86 26.54 -28.54
C SER A 35 -17.60 25.27 -29.36
N ILE A 36 -17.50 24.12 -28.70
CA ILE A 36 -17.63 22.83 -29.37
C ILE A 36 -19.13 22.61 -29.62
N ALA A 37 -19.50 22.66 -30.89
CA ALA A 37 -20.83 22.28 -31.35
C ALA A 37 -21.07 20.80 -31.03
N GLU A 38 -22.07 20.52 -30.21
CA GLU A 38 -22.62 19.19 -29.97
C GLU A 38 -23.05 18.56 -31.30
N PRO A 39 -22.55 17.37 -31.68
CA PRO A 39 -23.21 16.55 -32.68
C PRO A 39 -24.53 16.01 -32.09
N PRO A 40 -25.60 15.89 -32.90
CA PRO A 40 -26.87 15.35 -32.42
C PRO A 40 -26.69 13.90 -31.99
N PHE A 41 -26.88 13.63 -30.70
CA PHE A 41 -27.00 12.27 -30.19
C PHE A 41 -28.20 11.58 -30.87
N PRO A 42 -28.03 10.39 -31.48
CA PRO A 42 -29.18 9.60 -31.89
C PRO A 42 -29.92 9.10 -30.65
N SER A 43 -31.23 9.31 -30.63
CA SER A 43 -32.14 8.75 -29.63
C SER A 43 -31.93 7.25 -29.50
N PHE A 44 -31.46 6.79 -28.34
CA PHE A 44 -31.48 5.38 -27.99
C PHE A 44 -32.91 5.00 -27.63
N ASP A 45 -33.62 4.53 -28.65
CA ASP A 45 -34.93 3.93 -28.52
C ASP A 45 -34.77 2.45 -28.15
N SER A 46 -35.36 2.09 -27.01
CA SER A 46 -35.76 0.74 -26.59
C SER A 46 -34.72 -0.27 -26.05
N PRO A 47 -35.11 -1.04 -25.01
CA PRO A 47 -34.23 -1.99 -24.30
C PRO A 47 -34.04 -3.29 -25.08
N ALA A 48 -32.80 -3.79 -25.10
CA ALA A 48 -32.48 -5.10 -25.64
C ALA A 48 -33.15 -6.22 -24.80
N PRO A 49 -33.71 -7.27 -25.43
CA PRO A 49 -34.20 -8.43 -24.70
C PRO A 49 -33.03 -9.21 -24.07
N ALA A 50 -33.24 -9.68 -22.85
CA ALA A 50 -32.27 -10.49 -22.10
C ALA A 50 -31.90 -11.78 -22.87
N PRO A 51 -30.64 -12.24 -22.80
CA PRO A 51 -30.25 -13.50 -23.40
C PRO A 51 -30.94 -14.66 -22.68
N THR A 52 -31.68 -15.47 -23.44
CA THR A 52 -32.18 -16.76 -23.01
C THR A 52 -31.00 -17.73 -22.89
N TYR A 53 -30.65 -18.12 -21.68
CA TYR A 53 -29.68 -19.19 -21.43
C TYR A 53 -30.28 -20.51 -21.93
N ALA A 54 -29.81 -20.97 -23.09
CA ALA A 54 -30.03 -22.32 -23.57
C ALA A 54 -29.02 -23.24 -22.86
N SER A 55 -29.53 -24.05 -21.95
CA SER A 55 -28.78 -25.14 -21.31
C SER A 55 -28.32 -26.15 -22.37
N ALA A 56 -27.02 -26.28 -22.56
CA ALA A 56 -26.40 -27.39 -23.27
C ALA A 56 -25.82 -28.40 -22.25
N PRO A 57 -26.06 -29.71 -22.40
CA PRO A 57 -25.42 -30.73 -21.58
C PRO A 57 -24.12 -31.17 -22.23
N GLU A 58 -22.98 -30.83 -21.63
CA GLU A 58 -21.68 -31.37 -22.05
C GLU A 58 -21.24 -32.46 -21.06
N SER A 59 -21.18 -33.66 -21.63
CA SER A 59 -20.64 -34.91 -21.11
C SER A 59 -19.19 -34.73 -20.64
N TYR A 60 -18.89 -35.06 -19.39
CA TYR A 60 -17.52 -35.24 -18.94
C TYR A 60 -17.14 -36.70 -19.13
N ASP A 61 -16.40 -36.97 -20.21
CA ASP A 61 -15.69 -38.22 -20.38
C ASP A 61 -14.43 -38.24 -19.50
N ASP A 62 -14.44 -39.26 -18.65
CA ASP A 62 -13.34 -39.88 -17.92
C ASP A 62 -12.06 -40.00 -18.75
N ILE A 63 -10.98 -39.36 -18.29
CA ILE A 63 -9.61 -39.72 -18.68
C ILE A 63 -8.79 -39.86 -17.42
N THR A 64 -8.71 -41.11 -16.98
CA THR A 64 -7.74 -41.62 -16.02
C THR A 64 -6.41 -41.82 -16.76
N GLU A 65 -5.35 -41.07 -16.43
CA GLU A 65 -3.97 -41.55 -16.61
C GLU A 65 -3.05 -41.11 -15.45
N PRO A 66 -2.16 -42.01 -14.96
CA PRO A 66 -1.26 -41.75 -13.85
C PRO A 66 0.05 -41.09 -14.34
N ILE A 67 0.44 -39.98 -13.71
CA ILE A 67 1.77 -39.39 -13.90
C ILE A 67 2.70 -39.97 -12.82
N ASP A 68 3.40 -41.03 -13.19
CA ASP A 68 4.68 -41.44 -12.60
C ASP A 68 5.78 -40.62 -13.29
N ASP A 69 6.55 -39.81 -12.54
CA ASP A 69 8.01 -39.68 -12.69
C ASP A 69 8.64 -38.63 -11.72
N PRO A 70 9.97 -38.65 -11.48
CA PRO A 70 10.49 -38.91 -10.15
C PRO A 70 11.17 -37.71 -9.47
N PHE A 71 11.31 -37.89 -8.15
CA PHE A 71 12.31 -37.30 -7.24
C PHE A 71 13.55 -36.68 -7.93
N PHE A 72 13.70 -35.36 -7.80
CA PHE A 72 14.99 -34.68 -7.89
C PHE A 72 15.50 -34.33 -6.48
N PRO A 73 16.72 -34.75 -6.09
CA PRO A 73 17.35 -34.27 -4.87
C PRO A 73 17.88 -32.84 -5.09
N VAL A 74 17.28 -31.86 -4.41
CA VAL A 74 17.85 -30.51 -4.29
C VAL A 74 19.05 -30.60 -3.35
N SER A 75 20.25 -30.50 -3.93
CA SER A 75 21.49 -30.24 -3.20
C SER A 75 21.41 -28.87 -2.56
N GLY A 76 21.56 -28.84 -1.23
CA GLY A 76 21.62 -27.60 -0.45
C GLY A 76 22.94 -26.88 -0.69
N GLU A 77 22.85 -25.67 -1.22
CA GLU A 77 23.94 -24.70 -1.16
C GLU A 77 23.51 -23.52 -0.27
N SER A 78 24.18 -23.45 0.86
CA SER A 78 24.05 -22.48 1.93
C SER A 78 24.55 -21.12 1.45
N ILE A 79 23.65 -20.22 1.04
CA ILE A 79 23.98 -18.82 0.79
C ILE A 79 23.70 -18.04 2.08
N ALA A 80 24.78 -17.48 2.65
CA ALA A 80 24.75 -16.67 3.84
C ALA A 80 23.92 -15.39 3.61
N GLU A 81 22.90 -15.22 4.44
CA GLU A 81 22.01 -14.07 4.50
C GLU A 81 22.78 -12.84 5.03
N PRO A 82 22.78 -11.69 4.32
CA PRO A 82 23.28 -10.44 4.89
C PRO A 82 22.33 -9.95 6.00
N PRO A 83 22.85 -9.33 7.07
CA PRO A 83 22.05 -8.94 8.22
C PRO A 83 21.14 -7.76 7.84
N PHE A 84 19.86 -8.04 7.61
CA PHE A 84 18.83 -7.00 7.68
C PHE A 84 18.81 -6.43 9.10
N PRO A 85 18.76 -5.10 9.30
CA PRO A 85 18.52 -4.54 10.61
C PRO A 85 17.14 -5.01 11.09
N ALA A 86 17.12 -5.69 12.24
CA ALA A 86 15.90 -6.05 12.92
C ALA A 86 15.11 -4.77 13.19
N PHE A 87 14.05 -4.56 12.42
CA PHE A 87 12.99 -3.66 12.87
C PHE A 87 12.33 -4.37 14.04
N ASP A 88 12.49 -3.77 15.22
CA ASP A 88 11.82 -4.15 16.46
C ASP A 88 10.36 -4.48 16.17
N SER A 89 9.97 -5.71 16.54
CA SER A 89 8.59 -6.16 16.52
C SER A 89 7.70 -5.13 17.20
N PRO A 90 6.50 -4.84 16.65
CA PRO A 90 5.48 -4.12 17.40
C PRO A 90 5.22 -4.87 18.70
N ALA A 91 5.27 -4.15 19.81
CA ALA A 91 4.98 -4.66 21.14
C ALA A 91 3.65 -5.43 21.17
N PRO A 92 3.53 -6.49 21.99
CA PRO A 92 2.28 -7.24 22.11
C PRO A 92 1.12 -6.30 22.47
N ALA A 93 0.04 -6.41 21.69
CA ALA A 93 -1.21 -5.71 21.98
C ALA A 93 -1.66 -6.01 23.42
N PRO A 94 -2.18 -5.01 24.16
CA PRO A 94 -2.75 -5.29 25.47
C PRO A 94 -3.93 -6.24 25.32
N ALA A 95 -3.91 -7.33 26.07
CA ALA A 95 -5.04 -8.23 26.21
C ALA A 95 -6.24 -7.42 26.70
N TYR A 96 -7.28 -7.35 25.88
CA TYR A 96 -8.57 -6.76 26.22
C TYR A 96 -9.26 -7.70 27.20
N ASP A 97 -9.23 -7.33 28.47
CA ASP A 97 -9.97 -7.99 29.53
C ASP A 97 -11.41 -7.45 29.59
N ASP A 98 -12.32 -8.36 29.88
CA ASP A 98 -13.77 -8.31 29.79
C ASP A 98 -14.37 -7.18 30.68
N VAL A 99 -14.85 -6.07 30.10
CA VAL A 99 -15.51 -5.00 30.88
C VAL A 99 -17.02 -5.18 30.90
N LYS A 100 -17.44 -5.94 31.91
CA LYS A 100 -18.81 -6.16 32.36
C LYS A 100 -19.55 -4.84 32.68
N LEU A 101 -20.75 -4.72 32.12
CA LEU A 101 -21.68 -3.60 32.21
C LEU A 101 -22.30 -3.37 33.62
N LEU A 102 -22.35 -2.10 34.04
CA LEU A 102 -23.22 -1.42 35.02
C LEU A 102 -23.11 -1.74 36.53
N THR A 103 -22.88 -0.71 37.37
CA THR A 103 -23.91 -0.09 38.25
C THR A 103 -23.32 1.00 39.18
N ALA A 104 -23.93 2.19 39.12
CA ALA A 104 -24.10 3.25 40.13
C ALA A 104 -22.94 3.76 41.02
N GLY A 105 -22.60 5.04 40.81
CA GLY A 105 -22.46 6.03 41.90
C GLY A 105 -21.05 6.46 42.34
N ALA A 106 -20.37 7.32 41.57
CA ALA A 106 -19.43 8.36 42.04
C ALA A 106 -18.91 9.21 40.85
N PRO A 107 -18.60 10.51 41.01
CA PRO A 107 -18.05 11.35 39.95
C PRO A 107 -16.52 11.24 39.96
N GLU A 108 -15.98 10.23 39.31
CA GLU A 108 -14.55 10.17 39.00
C GLU A 108 -14.36 10.53 37.52
N GLY A 109 -13.46 11.46 37.26
CA GLY A 109 -13.13 11.94 35.92
C GLY A 109 -12.56 10.80 35.08
N TYR A 110 -13.45 10.10 34.38
CA TYR A 110 -13.07 9.15 33.35
C TYR A 110 -12.37 9.93 32.24
N ASN A 111 -11.08 9.67 32.05
CA ASN A 111 -10.39 9.95 30.81
C ASN A 111 -11.05 9.07 29.75
N ILE A 112 -12.08 9.59 29.08
CA ILE A 112 -12.67 8.96 27.91
C ILE A 112 -11.54 8.92 26.88
N ILE A 113 -10.91 7.76 26.72
CA ILE A 113 -9.97 7.54 25.64
C ILE A 113 -10.81 7.61 24.37
N ASP A 114 -10.58 8.64 23.57
CA ASP A 114 -11.18 8.78 22.25
C ASP A 114 -10.58 7.70 21.34
N VAL A 115 -11.22 6.52 21.32
CA VAL A 115 -10.81 5.36 20.52
C VAL A 115 -10.72 5.73 19.05
N GLY A 116 -11.69 6.51 18.53
CA GLY A 116 -11.65 7.01 17.15
C GLY A 116 -10.48 7.96 16.89
N GLY A 117 -10.09 8.76 17.88
CA GLY A 117 -8.88 9.59 17.82
C GLY A 117 -7.57 8.79 17.79
N MET A 118 -7.55 7.59 18.38
CA MET A 118 -6.38 6.69 18.31
C MET A 118 -6.29 5.98 16.96
N ASP A 119 -7.42 5.53 16.40
CA ASP A 119 -7.45 4.87 15.09
C ASP A 119 -7.05 5.81 13.96
N ASN A 120 -7.47 7.08 14.00
CA ASN A 120 -7.04 8.07 13.01
C ASN A 120 -5.53 8.32 13.01
N ARG A 121 -4.92 8.38 14.21
CA ARG A 121 -3.46 8.54 14.33
C ARG A 121 -2.73 7.30 13.84
N TYR A 122 -3.25 6.13 14.19
CA TYR A 122 -2.71 4.86 13.71
C TYR A 122 -2.75 4.81 12.18
N LEU A 123 -3.93 4.97 11.58
CA LEU A 123 -4.12 4.94 10.12
C LEU A 123 -3.22 5.95 9.41
N THR A 124 -3.20 7.20 9.89
CA THR A 124 -2.33 8.24 9.32
C THR A 124 -0.85 7.84 9.35
N ALA A 125 -0.36 7.37 10.50
CA ALA A 125 1.04 6.97 10.65
C ALA A 125 1.37 5.73 9.82
N HIS A 126 0.48 4.73 9.81
CA HIS A 126 0.69 3.45 9.15
C HIS A 126 0.67 3.61 7.62
N MET A 127 -0.31 4.32 7.07
CA MET A 127 -0.39 4.61 5.64
C MET A 127 0.78 5.49 5.16
N SER A 128 1.19 6.49 5.96
CA SER A 128 2.37 7.29 5.64
C SER A 128 3.65 6.44 5.62
N ALA A 129 3.83 5.56 6.59
CA ALA A 129 4.97 4.65 6.62
C ALA A 129 4.95 3.68 5.43
N ALA A 130 3.76 3.22 5.03
CA ALA A 130 3.58 2.37 3.86
C ALA A 130 4.03 3.08 2.58
N ALA A 131 3.51 4.29 2.33
CA ALA A 131 3.88 5.11 1.18
C ALA A 131 5.41 5.29 1.08
N ASN A 132 6.04 5.74 2.18
CA ASN A 132 7.50 5.94 2.22
C ASN A 132 8.29 4.66 1.93
N LYS A 133 7.82 3.51 2.44
CA LYS A 133 8.51 2.22 2.20
C LYS A 133 8.34 1.74 0.76
N VAL A 134 7.20 1.99 0.14
CA VAL A 134 7.00 1.72 -1.30
C VAL A 134 7.91 2.60 -2.15
N GLU A 135 7.95 3.91 -1.88
CA GLU A 135 8.86 4.84 -2.58
C GLU A 135 10.32 4.41 -2.43
N LEU A 136 10.72 4.01 -1.23
CA LEU A 136 12.07 3.51 -0.98
C LEU A 136 12.34 2.24 -1.79
N PHE A 137 11.43 1.28 -1.79
CA PHE A 137 11.57 0.04 -2.54
C PHE A 137 11.70 0.28 -4.05
N VAL A 138 10.90 1.19 -4.61
CA VAL A 138 11.03 1.60 -6.01
C VAL A 138 12.42 2.18 -6.28
N ALA A 139 12.87 3.12 -5.46
CA ALA A 139 14.15 3.80 -5.65
C ALA A 139 15.37 2.88 -5.46
N THR A 140 15.28 1.87 -4.58
CA THR A 140 16.43 1.01 -4.24
C THR A 140 16.45 -0.32 -4.97
N GLU A 141 15.31 -1.00 -5.09
CA GLU A 141 15.25 -2.34 -5.67
C GLU A 141 14.85 -2.29 -7.15
N VAL A 142 13.75 -1.60 -7.48
CA VAL A 142 13.23 -1.55 -8.84
C VAL A 142 14.17 -0.78 -9.76
N ASP A 143 14.52 0.46 -9.38
CA ASP A 143 15.41 1.32 -10.17
C ASP A 143 16.84 0.77 -10.30
N THR A 144 17.31 0.01 -9.32
CA THR A 144 18.62 -0.65 -9.42
C THR A 144 18.60 -1.76 -10.46
N ARG A 145 17.55 -2.60 -10.48
CA ARG A 145 17.40 -3.67 -11.49
C ARG A 145 17.16 -3.11 -12.88
N LEU A 146 16.40 -2.02 -13.02
CA LEU A 146 16.19 -1.36 -14.32
C LEU A 146 17.50 -0.85 -14.93
N ARG A 147 18.41 -0.31 -14.11
CA ARG A 147 19.72 0.20 -14.55
C ARG A 147 20.74 -0.89 -14.82
N ASP A 148 20.52 -2.12 -14.37
CA ASP A 148 21.43 -3.23 -14.65
C ASP A 148 21.32 -3.65 -16.13
N PRO A 149 22.43 -3.57 -16.91
CA PRO A 149 22.44 -4.03 -18.29
C PRO A 149 22.21 -5.55 -18.42
N ALA A 150 22.42 -6.32 -17.36
CA ALA A 150 22.17 -7.77 -17.35
C ALA A 150 20.68 -8.12 -17.22
N THR A 151 19.82 -7.17 -16.86
CA THR A 151 18.37 -7.39 -16.79
C THR A 151 17.82 -7.70 -18.19
N ALA A 152 17.17 -8.86 -18.31
CA ALA A 152 16.55 -9.32 -19.55
C ALA A 152 15.48 -8.33 -20.04
N GLY A 153 15.27 -8.26 -21.36
CA GLY A 153 14.30 -7.32 -21.97
C GLY A 153 12.89 -7.44 -21.38
N SER A 154 12.34 -8.65 -21.35
CA SER A 154 11.02 -8.91 -20.76
C SER A 154 10.95 -8.60 -19.26
N ALA A 155 12.04 -8.85 -18.52
CA ALA A 155 12.11 -8.50 -17.09
C ALA A 155 12.14 -6.97 -16.89
N ARG A 156 12.74 -6.22 -17.82
CA ARG A 156 12.79 -4.75 -17.78
C ARG A 156 11.41 -4.14 -18.01
N GLU A 157 10.67 -4.63 -19.00
CA GLU A 157 9.27 -4.21 -19.23
C GLU A 157 8.40 -4.45 -17.99
N CYS A 158 8.56 -5.62 -17.36
CA CYS A 158 7.87 -5.91 -16.10
C CYS A 158 8.27 -4.98 -14.95
N LEU A 159 9.57 -4.68 -14.79
CA LEU A 159 10.04 -3.75 -13.78
C LEU A 159 9.53 -2.32 -14.01
N GLU A 160 9.37 -1.90 -15.27
CA GLU A 160 8.78 -0.60 -15.63
C GLU A 160 7.29 -0.53 -15.25
N LEU A 161 6.52 -1.59 -15.54
CA LEU A 161 5.12 -1.70 -15.11
C LEU A 161 5.03 -1.68 -13.57
N CYS A 162 5.81 -2.51 -12.89
CA CYS A 162 5.84 -2.58 -11.44
C CYS A 162 6.23 -1.25 -10.80
N LYS A 163 7.16 -0.51 -11.41
CA LYS A 163 7.52 0.85 -10.97
C LYS A 163 6.30 1.77 -11.02
N GLU A 164 5.59 1.83 -12.14
CA GLU A 164 4.44 2.70 -12.32
C GLU A 164 3.33 2.40 -11.30
N VAL A 165 2.98 1.12 -11.14
CA VAL A 165 1.92 0.74 -10.19
C VAL A 165 2.35 0.94 -8.74
N TYR A 166 3.61 0.69 -8.38
CA TYR A 166 4.09 0.96 -7.02
C TYR A 166 4.14 2.47 -6.71
N GLU A 167 4.52 3.32 -7.66
CA GLU A 167 4.44 4.78 -7.51
C GLU A 167 2.98 5.22 -7.34
N SER A 168 2.05 4.66 -8.11
CA SER A 168 0.60 4.86 -7.93
C SER A 168 0.14 4.43 -6.53
N ALA A 169 0.60 3.27 -6.06
CA ALA A 169 0.27 2.76 -4.72
C ALA A 169 0.72 3.75 -3.63
N ALA A 170 1.95 4.26 -3.70
CA ALA A 170 2.45 5.26 -2.75
C ALA A 170 1.59 6.54 -2.75
N VAL A 171 1.16 7.00 -3.93
CA VAL A 171 0.24 8.14 -4.07
C VAL A 171 -1.13 7.84 -3.46
N ALA A 172 -1.66 6.63 -3.66
CA ALA A 172 -2.93 6.20 -3.09
C ALA A 172 -2.90 6.22 -1.56
N MET A 173 -1.86 5.66 -0.94
CA MET A 173 -1.67 5.72 0.52
C MET A 173 -1.55 7.15 1.04
N THR A 174 -0.79 8.01 0.36
CA THR A 174 -0.65 9.43 0.72
C THR A 174 -1.99 10.17 0.63
N THR A 175 -2.78 9.85 -0.40
CA THR A 175 -4.11 10.42 -0.60
C THR A 175 -5.09 9.92 0.46
N GLY A 176 -5.00 8.65 0.83
CA GLY A 176 -5.80 8.08 1.91
C GLY A 176 -5.51 8.71 3.27
N VAL A 177 -4.25 9.08 3.57
CA VAL A 177 -3.91 9.88 4.77
C VAL A 177 -4.66 11.20 4.81
N GLN A 178 -4.79 11.88 3.67
CA GLN A 178 -5.57 13.13 3.57
C GLN A 178 -7.05 12.86 3.82
N SER A 179 -7.59 11.79 3.25
CA SER A 179 -8.97 11.35 3.44
C SER A 179 -9.27 11.09 4.93
N ILE A 180 -8.43 10.32 5.64
CA ILE A 180 -8.53 10.09 7.09
C ILE A 180 -8.47 11.40 7.87
N SER A 181 -7.52 12.28 7.55
CA SER A 181 -7.36 13.57 8.23
C SER A 181 -8.57 14.48 8.07
N SER A 182 -9.31 14.34 6.97
CA SER A 182 -10.57 15.06 6.71
C SER A 182 -11.82 14.35 7.23
N GLY A 183 -11.70 13.14 7.78
CA GLY A 183 -12.82 12.32 8.23
C GLY A 183 -13.60 11.61 7.11
N ASP A 184 -13.08 11.62 5.88
CA ASP A 184 -13.68 10.92 4.73
C ASP A 184 -13.15 9.48 4.66
N PHE A 185 -13.70 8.63 5.53
CA PHE A 185 -13.31 7.22 5.58
C PHE A 185 -13.69 6.47 4.31
N ILE A 186 -14.81 6.83 3.64
CA ILE A 186 -15.26 6.21 2.38
C ILE A 186 -14.18 6.37 1.32
N LYS A 187 -13.67 7.59 1.18
CA LYS A 187 -12.57 7.87 0.27
C LYS A 187 -11.27 7.19 0.71
N ALA A 188 -10.97 7.18 2.02
CA ALA A 188 -9.80 6.46 2.53
C ALA A 188 -9.84 4.95 2.22
N ASN A 189 -11.01 4.32 2.31
CA ASN A 189 -11.19 2.91 1.94
C ASN A 189 -10.90 2.69 0.45
N PHE A 190 -11.46 3.55 -0.42
CA PHE A 190 -11.17 3.51 -1.84
C PHE A 190 -9.67 3.69 -2.14
N ASP A 191 -9.02 4.66 -1.49
CA ASP A 191 -7.60 4.94 -1.64
C ASP A 191 -6.73 3.73 -1.19
N VAL A 192 -7.07 3.05 -0.08
CA VAL A 192 -6.35 1.83 0.36
C VAL A 192 -6.63 0.63 -0.54
N SER A 193 -7.86 0.47 -1.04
CA SER A 193 -8.17 -0.59 -2.00
C SER A 193 -7.44 -0.40 -3.34
N ALA A 194 -7.25 0.85 -3.78
CA ALA A 194 -6.42 1.17 -4.94
C ALA A 194 -4.97 0.76 -4.70
N PHE A 195 -4.40 1.10 -3.52
CA PHE A 195 -3.07 0.61 -3.14
C PHE A 195 -2.97 -0.92 -3.20
N HIS A 196 -3.95 -1.65 -2.64
CA HIS A 196 -3.94 -3.12 -2.68
C HIS A 196 -3.95 -3.64 -4.13
N THR A 197 -4.80 -3.06 -4.98
CA THR A 197 -4.92 -3.43 -6.41
C THR A 197 -3.63 -3.15 -7.18
N ASP A 198 -2.98 -2.02 -6.91
CA ASP A 198 -1.73 -1.64 -7.56
C ASP A 198 -0.60 -2.62 -7.20
N ILE A 199 -0.54 -3.08 -5.92
CA ILE A 199 0.40 -4.10 -5.48
C ILE A 199 0.10 -5.46 -6.14
N ASP A 200 -1.17 -5.85 -6.23
CA ASP A 200 -1.59 -7.08 -6.92
C ASP A 200 -1.24 -7.04 -8.41
N THR A 201 -1.44 -5.91 -9.08
CA THR A 201 -1.21 -5.76 -10.52
C THR A 201 0.24 -6.09 -10.89
N CYS A 202 1.23 -5.62 -10.11
CA CYS A 202 2.61 -6.04 -10.34
C CYS A 202 2.80 -7.55 -10.11
N SER A 203 2.30 -8.09 -8.99
CA SER A 203 2.43 -9.51 -8.65
C SER A 203 1.82 -10.45 -9.72
N ASP A 204 0.65 -10.10 -10.24
CA ASP A 204 -0.14 -10.94 -11.13
C ASP A 204 0.36 -10.88 -12.58
N GLU A 205 0.74 -9.69 -13.05
CA GLU A 205 1.28 -9.50 -14.41
C GLU A 205 2.77 -9.83 -14.48
N CYS A 206 3.50 -9.69 -13.36
CA CYS A 206 4.95 -9.75 -13.29
C CYS A 206 5.46 -10.52 -12.08
N SER A 207 5.78 -11.80 -12.27
CA SER A 207 6.50 -12.56 -11.24
C SER A 207 7.98 -12.19 -11.22
N ILE A 208 8.34 -11.17 -10.43
CA ILE A 208 9.72 -10.71 -10.26
C ILE A 208 10.34 -11.37 -9.04
N ALA A 209 11.29 -12.27 -9.29
CA ALA A 209 11.99 -12.99 -8.21
C ALA A 209 12.58 -12.04 -7.16
N GLY A 210 12.20 -12.25 -5.90
CA GLY A 210 12.65 -11.48 -4.75
C GLY A 210 11.75 -10.30 -4.35
N PHE A 211 10.64 -10.06 -5.06
CA PHE A 211 9.67 -9.01 -4.68
C PHE A 211 8.55 -9.55 -3.78
N GLU A 212 8.41 -10.86 -3.65
CA GLU A 212 7.27 -11.53 -3.02
C GLU A 212 7.12 -11.15 -1.54
N LYS A 213 8.25 -10.94 -0.85
CA LYS A 213 8.25 -10.50 0.56
C LYS A 213 7.73 -9.06 0.71
N PHE A 214 8.08 -8.19 -0.23
CA PHE A 214 7.63 -6.80 -0.23
C PHE A 214 6.14 -6.74 -0.57
N GLU A 215 5.72 -7.44 -1.62
CA GLU A 215 4.33 -7.49 -2.06
C GLU A 215 3.41 -8.04 -0.98
N LYS A 216 3.80 -9.16 -0.35
CA LYS A 216 3.06 -9.71 0.78
C LYS A 216 2.94 -8.71 1.93
N TRP A 217 4.04 -8.07 2.32
CA TRP A 217 4.02 -7.06 3.39
C TRP A 217 3.07 -5.90 3.03
N ALA A 218 3.10 -5.44 1.78
CA ALA A 218 2.24 -4.35 1.34
C ALA A 218 0.76 -4.75 1.41
N LYS A 219 0.40 -5.95 0.92
CA LYS A 219 -0.98 -6.48 1.05
C LYS A 219 -1.43 -6.58 2.50
N ASP A 220 -0.59 -7.16 3.37
CA ASP A 220 -0.90 -7.29 4.81
C ASP A 220 -1.13 -5.90 5.47
N VAL A 221 -0.41 -4.86 5.04
CA VAL A 221 -0.61 -3.46 5.50
C VAL A 221 -1.93 -2.88 4.97
N ALA A 222 -2.28 -3.15 3.72
CA ALA A 222 -3.54 -2.70 3.14
C ALA A 222 -4.73 -3.32 3.87
N ASP A 223 -4.67 -4.62 4.14
CA ASP A 223 -5.70 -5.36 4.86
C ASP A 223 -5.93 -4.79 6.27
N ASP A 224 -4.86 -4.57 7.06
CA ASP A 224 -4.99 -3.97 8.40
C ASP A 224 -5.57 -2.54 8.35
N CYS A 225 -5.20 -1.75 7.32
CA CYS A 225 -5.79 -0.43 7.12
C CYS A 225 -7.29 -0.53 6.78
N LEU A 226 -7.69 -1.43 5.87
CA LEU A 226 -9.08 -1.62 5.46
C LEU A 226 -9.94 -2.10 6.62
N ASP A 227 -9.45 -3.07 7.40
CA ASP A 227 -10.14 -3.60 8.57
C ASP A 227 -10.45 -2.50 9.59
N ARG A 228 -9.48 -1.61 9.85
CA ARG A 228 -9.66 -0.48 10.78
C ARG A 228 -10.56 0.60 10.21
N ILE A 229 -10.39 0.97 8.93
CA ILE A 229 -11.29 1.91 8.26
C ILE A 229 -12.74 1.40 8.32
N SER A 230 -12.93 0.08 8.19
CA SER A 230 -14.27 -0.52 8.21
C SER A 230 -15.01 -0.31 9.54
N GLN A 231 -14.29 -0.24 10.66
CA GLN A 231 -14.83 -0.02 12.00
C GLN A 231 -15.43 1.39 12.15
N HIS A 232 -14.97 2.36 11.35
CA HIS A 232 -15.55 3.70 11.34
C HIS A 232 -16.93 3.79 10.66
N TYR A 233 -17.33 2.80 9.86
CA TYR A 233 -18.68 2.75 9.27
C TYR A 233 -19.72 2.10 10.17
N ASN A 234 -19.29 1.26 11.12
CA ASN A 234 -20.20 0.41 11.87
C ASN A 234 -19.99 0.60 13.39
N PRO A 235 -20.41 1.74 13.95
CA PRO A 235 -20.14 2.10 15.35
C PRO A 235 -20.93 1.28 16.39
N LEU A 236 -21.46 0.11 16.03
CA LEU A 236 -22.34 -0.73 16.86
C LEU A 236 -21.67 -2.00 17.41
N HIS A 237 -20.35 -2.07 17.41
CA HIS A 237 -19.59 -3.10 18.15
C HIS A 237 -18.83 -2.51 19.33
#